data_AF-C1BXM0-F1
#
_entry.id   AF-C1BXM0-F1
#
_cell.length_a   1.000
_cell.length_b   1.000
_cell.length_c   1.000
_cell.angle_alpha   90.00
_cell.angle_beta   90.00
_cell.angle_gamma   90.00
#
_symmetry.space_group_name_H-M   'P 1'
#
loop_
_entity.id
_entity.type
_entity.pdbx_description
1 polymer ?
#
loop_
_entity_poly.entity_id
_entity_poly.type
_entity_poly.pdbx_seq_one_letter_code
_entity_poly.pdbx_strand_id
1 'polypeptide(L)' 'MSTNMDEGERQLQRLKAAVHHTVGRLCQSLGENHQMEFSRQVIAAISETTFRQCDVFAKDLEAFAR' A
#
# COMPACT_ATOMS: atom_id res chain seq x y z
N MET A 1 -22.76 -11.42 14.60
CA MET A 1 -22.64 -11.50 13.13
C MET A 1 -21.16 -11.70 12.83
N SER A 2 -20.68 -12.94 12.91
CA SER A 2 -19.26 -13.25 12.70
C SER A 2 -19.08 -13.64 11.24
N THR A 3 -18.62 -12.71 10.42
CA THR A 3 -18.19 -13.01 9.05
C THR A 3 -16.83 -13.70 9.14
N ASN A 4 -16.82 -15.01 8.93
CA ASN A 4 -15.56 -15.74 8.71
C ASN A 4 -14.95 -15.22 7.41
N MET A 5 -14.01 -14.29 7.55
CA MET A 5 -13.19 -13.77 6.45
C MET A 5 -12.43 -14.94 5.81
N ASP A 6 -12.32 -14.99 4.49
CA ASP A 6 -11.51 -16.00 3.82
C ASP A 6 -10.02 -15.83 4.17
N GLU A 7 -9.22 -16.91 4.13
CA GLU A 7 -7.79 -16.81 4.42
C GLU A 7 -7.06 -15.94 3.38
N GLY A 8 -7.47 -16.00 2.12
CA GLY A 8 -6.94 -15.14 1.07
C GLY A 8 -7.24 -13.66 1.32
N GLU A 9 -8.45 -13.36 1.81
CA GLU A 9 -8.82 -12.00 2.18
C GLU A 9 -8.04 -11.50 3.40
N ARG A 10 -7.80 -12.36 4.41
CA ARG A 10 -6.92 -12.03 5.55
C ARG A 10 -5.49 -11.75 5.10
N GLN A 11 -4.92 -12.60 4.25
CA GLN A 11 -3.59 -12.42 3.69
C GLN A 11 -3.51 -11.09 2.93
N LEU A 12 -4.52 -10.78 2.11
CA LEU A 12 -4.59 -9.53 1.36
C LEU A 12 -4.59 -8.31 2.28
N GLN A 13 -5.41 -8.31 3.34
CA GLN A 13 -5.47 -7.21 4.30
C GLN A 13 -4.14 -7.02 5.05
N ARG A 14 -3.43 -8.10 5.39
CA ARG A 14 -2.10 -8.02 6.02
C ARG A 14 -1.08 -7.35 5.09
N LEU A 15 -1.10 -7.68 3.80
CA LEU A 15 -0.22 -7.05 2.81
C LEU A 15 -0.55 -5.56 2.63
N LYS A 16 -1.85 -5.21 2.52
CA LYS A 16 -2.29 -3.80 2.46
C LYS A 16 -1.84 -3.01 3.70
N ALA A 17 -1.97 -3.59 4.89
CA ALA A 17 -1.53 -2.95 6.14
C ALA A 17 -0.02 -2.73 6.19
N ALA A 18 0.79 -3.69 5.71
CA ALA A 18 2.24 -3.54 5.63
C ALA A 18 2.66 -2.42 4.66
N VAL A 19 2.00 -2.33 3.49
CA VAL A 19 2.20 -1.23 2.54
C VAL A 19 1.79 0.10 3.16
N HIS A 20 0.62 0.16 3.80
CA HIS A 20 0.15 1.39 4.45
C HIS A 20 1.09 1.89 5.55
N HIS A 21 1.61 0.99 6.38
CA HIS A 21 2.61 1.33 7.39
C HIS A 21 3.85 1.96 6.75
N THR A 22 4.39 1.33 5.71
CA THR A 22 5.60 1.80 5.04
C THR A 22 5.39 3.13 4.33
N VAL A 23 4.27 3.29 3.62
CA VAL A 23 3.90 4.57 2.98
C VAL A 23 3.77 5.67 4.02
N GLY A 24 3.14 5.40 5.17
CA GLY A 24 3.06 6.36 6.28
C GLY A 24 4.44 6.82 6.76
N ARG A 25 5.39 5.90 6.92
CA ARG A 25 6.78 6.23 7.30
C ARG A 25 7.49 7.09 6.26
N LEU A 26 7.30 6.81 4.97
CA LEU A 26 7.87 7.60 3.88
C LEU A 26 7.24 9.00 3.81
N CYS A 27 5.91 9.10 3.92
CA CYS A 27 5.20 10.39 3.96
C CYS A 27 5.62 11.23 5.17
N GLN A 28 5.84 10.60 6.34
CA GLN A 28 6.37 11.29 7.52
C GLN A 28 7.74 11.90 7.24
N SER A 29 8.69 11.08 6.75
CA SER A 29 10.04 11.56 6.44
C SER A 29 10.03 12.66 5.37
N LEU A 30 9.17 12.53 4.35
CA LEU A 30 9.03 13.54 3.31
C LEU A 30 8.43 14.83 3.86
N GLY A 31 7.43 14.73 4.75
CA GLY A 31 6.80 15.86 5.41
C GLY A 31 7.75 16.64 6.30
N GLU A 32 8.59 15.95 7.08
CA GLU A 32 9.66 16.55 7.88
C GLU A 32 10.65 17.32 7.00
N ASN A 33 11.07 16.75 5.87
CA ASN A 33 12.01 17.38 4.94
C ASN A 33 11.44 18.63 4.23
N HIS A 34 10.12 18.69 4.02
CA HIS A 34 9.46 19.75 3.26
C HIS A 34 8.61 20.68 4.12
N GLN A 35 8.65 20.54 5.45
CA GLN A 35 7.84 21.29 6.41
C GLN A 35 6.33 21.26 6.07
N MET A 36 5.84 20.07 5.69
CA MET A 36 4.44 19.86 5.33
C MET A 36 3.87 18.62 6.01
N GLU A 37 2.55 18.60 6.18
CA GLU A 37 1.84 17.44 6.73
C GLU A 37 0.98 16.75 5.67
N PHE A 38 0.94 15.42 5.73
CA PHE A 38 0.03 14.62 4.95
C PHE A 38 -1.16 14.19 5.80
N SER A 39 -2.38 14.40 5.31
CA SER A 39 -3.56 13.89 5.99
C SER A 39 -3.62 12.36 5.95
N ARG A 40 -4.33 11.75 6.91
CA ARG A 40 -4.50 10.29 6.98
C ARG A 40 -5.14 9.73 5.70
N GLN A 41 -6.08 10.48 5.12
CA GLN A 41 -6.77 10.13 3.89
C GLN A 41 -5.81 10.14 2.69
N VAL A 42 -4.90 11.12 2.62
CA VAL A 42 -3.88 11.18 1.56
C VAL A 42 -2.92 10.00 1.68
N ILE A 43 -2.44 9.70 2.88
CA ILE A 43 -1.57 8.52 3.12
C ILE A 43 -2.29 7.23 2.71
N ALA A 44 -3.56 7.06 3.08
CA ALA A 44 -4.36 5.90 2.66
C ALA A 44 -4.53 5.82 1.14
N ALA A 45 -4.80 6.94 0.47
CA ALA A 45 -4.92 7.00 -0.98
C ALA A 45 -3.61 6.65 -1.71
N ILE A 46 -2.47 7.13 -1.21
CA ILE A 46 -1.14 6.74 -1.71
C ILE A 46 -0.94 5.24 -1.50
N SER A 47 -1.25 4.73 -0.30
CA SER A 47 -1.09 3.31 0.04
C SER A 47 -1.88 2.38 -0.90
N GLU A 48 -3.15 2.70 -1.17
CA GLU A 48 -3.99 1.92 -2.08
C GLU A 48 -3.52 2.05 -3.53
N THR A 49 -2.97 3.20 -3.92
CA THR A 49 -2.39 3.40 -5.26
C THR A 49 -1.11 2.56 -5.42
N THR A 50 -0.19 2.61 -4.45
CA THR A 50 1.02 1.78 -4.43
C THR A 50 0.68 0.29 -4.45
N PHE A 51 -0.29 -0.15 -3.66
CA PHE A 51 -0.72 -1.55 -3.63
C PHE A 51 -1.24 -2.04 -4.99
N ARG A 52 -2.06 -1.23 -5.67
CA ARG A 52 -2.54 -1.55 -7.03
C ARG A 52 -1.41 -1.55 -8.06
N GLN A 53 -0.43 -0.65 -7.92
CA GLN A 53 0.71 -0.58 -8.84
C GLN A 53 1.58 -1.85 -8.81
N CYS A 54 1.60 -2.59 -7.70
CA CYS A 54 2.31 -3.86 -7.61
C CYS A 54 1.83 -4.90 -8.63
N ASP A 55 0.53 -4.95 -8.96
CA ASP A 55 -0.01 -5.86 -9.98
C ASP A 55 0.50 -5.52 -11.39
N VAL A 56 0.56 -4.22 -11.71
CA VAL A 56 1.11 -3.73 -12.98
C VAL A 56 2.60 -4.10 -13.08
N PHE A 57 3.38 -3.77 -12.03
CA PHE A 57 4.81 -4.10 -12.02
C PHE A 57 5.06 -5.61 -12.12
N ALA A 58 4.27 -6.44 -11.44
CA ALA A 58 4.42 -7.90 -11.52
C ALA A 58 4.19 -8.42 -12.93
N LYS A 59 3.14 -7.94 -13.61
CA LYS A 59 2.82 -8.33 -15.00
C LYS A 59 3.87 -7.86 -15.99
N ASP A 60 4.34 -6.63 -15.84
CA ASP A 60 5.40 -6.08 -16.70
C ASP A 60 6.71 -6.84 -16.51
N LEU A 61 7.10 -7.13 -15.27
CA LEU A 61 8.30 -7.92 -14.97
C LEU A 61 8.21 -9.35 -15.50
N GLU A 62 7.03 -9.98 -15.43
CA GLU A 62 6.80 -11.29 -16.06
C GLU A 62 6.95 -11.20 -17.58
N ALA A 63 6.36 -10.19 -18.21
CA ALA A 63 6.44 -9.99 -19.65
C ALA A 63 7.87 -9.70 -20.13
N PHE A 64 8.67 -8.96 -19.35
CA PHE A 64 10.09 -8.72 -19.67
C PHE A 64 10.97 -9.96 -19.52
N ALA A 65 10.56 -10.93 -18.70
CA ALA A 65 11.32 -12.16 -18.46
C ALA A 65 10.98 -13.31 -19.42
N ARG A 66 9.85 -13.22 -20.14
CA ARG A 66 9.39 -14.20 -21.14
C ARG A 66 10.01 -13.91 -22.51
#